data_AF-A0A929YW61-F1
#
_entry.id   AF-A0A929YW61-F1
#
_cell.length_a   1.000
_cell.length_b   1.000
_cell.length_c   1.000
_cell.angle_alpha   90.00
_cell.angle_beta   90.00
_cell.angle_gamma   90.00
#
_symmetry.space_group_name_H-M   'P 1'
#
loop_
_entity.id
_entity.type
_entity.pdbx_description
1 polymer ?
#
loop_
_entity_poly.entity_id
_entity_poly.type
_entity_poly.pdbx_seq_one_letter_code
_entity_poly.pdbx_strand_id
1 'polypeptide(L)'
;GPGAGIQKRVERGQVATQYCMPDGRSSMDDAYNLNGSYFAIEGITSPDGRCYGKMAHAERRGRGVACNITGNQNLRIFEAGVRYFAD
;
A
#
# COMPACT_ATOMS: atom_id res chain seq x y z
N GLY A 1 -6.12 -16.24 -17.24
CA GLY A 1 -5.41 -16.58 -15.98
C GLY A 1 -5.56 -15.45 -14.97
N PRO A 2 -5.03 -15.61 -13.75
CA PRO A 2 -5.16 -14.64 -12.64
C PRO A 2 -4.70 -13.21 -13.00
N GLY A 3 -3.78 -13.05 -13.96
CA GLY A 3 -3.29 -11.74 -14.43
C GLY A 3 -4.36 -10.81 -15.05
N ALA A 4 -5.39 -11.36 -15.72
CA ALA A 4 -6.40 -10.52 -16.40
C ALA A 4 -7.24 -9.70 -15.40
N GLY A 5 -7.52 -10.25 -14.22
CA GLY A 5 -8.21 -9.52 -13.17
C GLY A 5 -7.35 -8.43 -12.55
N ILE A 6 -6.03 -8.64 -12.48
CA ILE A 6 -5.09 -7.70 -11.86
C ILE A 6 -4.89 -6.50 -12.78
N GLN A 7 -4.68 -6.73 -14.07
CA GLN A 7 -4.54 -5.66 -15.06
C GLN A 7 -5.78 -4.74 -15.09
N LYS A 8 -6.97 -5.32 -15.01
CA LYS A 8 -8.22 -4.56 -14.90
C LYS A 8 -8.29 -3.64 -13.67
N ARG A 9 -7.69 -4.04 -12.54
CA ARG A 9 -7.64 -3.21 -11.32
C ARG A 9 -6.65 -2.06 -11.48
N VAL A 10 -5.52 -2.30 -12.15
CA VAL A 10 -4.54 -1.26 -12.51
C VAL A 10 -5.20 -0.22 -13.41
N GLU A 11 -5.87 -0.66 -14.49
CA GLU A 11 -6.57 0.23 -15.43
C GLU A 11 -7.68 1.05 -14.76
N ARG A 12 -8.30 0.52 -13.71
CA ARG A 12 -9.35 1.19 -12.93
C ARG A 12 -8.82 2.10 -11.81
N GLY A 13 -7.50 2.25 -11.69
CA GLY A 13 -6.88 3.08 -10.64
C GLY A 13 -7.09 2.55 -9.22
N GLN A 14 -7.36 1.25 -9.07
CA GLN A 14 -7.61 0.64 -7.74
C GLN A 14 -6.31 0.23 -7.03
N VAL A 15 -5.14 0.40 -7.65
CA VAL A 15 -3.85 0.19 -6.99
C VAL A 15 -3.48 1.46 -6.24
N ALA A 16 -3.44 1.38 -4.92
CA ALA A 16 -3.18 2.52 -4.05
C ALA A 16 -1.72 2.58 -3.58
N THR A 17 -1.07 1.43 -3.41
CA THR A 17 0.32 1.34 -2.95
C THR A 17 1.04 0.17 -3.60
N GLN A 18 2.34 0.36 -3.85
CA GLN A 18 3.22 -0.64 -4.44
C GLN A 18 4.52 -0.76 -3.64
N TYR A 19 5.17 -1.92 -3.71
CA TYR A 19 6.53 -2.11 -3.24
C TYR A 19 7.51 -1.44 -4.20
N CYS A 20 8.36 -0.57 -3.65
CA CYS A 20 9.32 0.20 -4.42
C CYS A 20 10.74 -0.05 -3.91
N MET A 21 11.70 0.11 -4.82
CA MET A 21 13.10 0.25 -4.48
C MET A 21 13.38 1.67 -3.94
N PRO A 22 14.57 1.94 -3.34
CA PRO A 22 14.85 3.20 -2.65
C PRO A 22 14.73 4.47 -3.50
N ASP A 23 14.82 4.35 -4.83
CA ASP A 23 14.64 5.45 -5.77
C ASP A 23 13.16 5.77 -6.07
N GLY A 24 12.22 5.05 -5.43
CA GLY A 24 10.79 5.24 -5.55
C GLY A 24 10.13 4.49 -6.71
N ARG A 25 10.89 3.81 -7.58
CA ARG A 25 10.32 3.01 -8.66
C ARG A 25 9.77 1.70 -8.13
N SER A 26 8.58 1.29 -8.59
CA SER A 26 8.04 -0.04 -8.29
C SER A 26 8.98 -1.12 -8.82
N SER A 27 9.24 -2.17 -8.04
CA SER A 27 10.14 -3.25 -8.46
C SER A 27 9.51 -4.62 -8.23
N MET A 28 9.69 -5.51 -9.21
CA MET A 28 9.35 -6.94 -9.09
C MET A 28 10.48 -7.77 -8.51
N ASP A 29 11.64 -7.18 -8.21
CA ASP A 29 12.76 -7.85 -7.56
C ASP A 29 12.35 -8.27 -6.13
N ASP A 30 12.56 -9.54 -5.81
CA ASP A 30 12.18 -10.17 -4.54
C ASP A 30 12.83 -9.49 -3.32
N ALA A 31 13.95 -8.77 -3.52
CA ALA A 31 14.57 -7.96 -2.47
C ALA A 31 13.68 -6.81 -1.98
N TYR A 32 12.75 -6.33 -2.82
CA TYR A 32 11.84 -5.23 -2.51
C TYR A 32 10.36 -5.68 -2.52
N ASN A 33 9.99 -6.60 -3.41
CA ASN A 33 8.68 -7.24 -3.47
C ASN A 33 8.66 -8.51 -2.61
N LEU A 34 8.65 -8.30 -1.29
CA LEU A 34 8.88 -9.35 -0.28
C LEU A 34 7.95 -10.57 -0.37
N ASN A 35 6.77 -10.44 -0.98
CA ASN A 35 5.78 -11.50 -1.12
C ASN A 35 5.53 -11.93 -2.58
N GLY A 36 6.33 -11.43 -3.53
CA GLY A 36 6.18 -11.77 -4.95
C GLY A 36 4.86 -11.30 -5.57
N SER A 37 4.24 -10.24 -5.03
CA SER A 37 2.97 -9.73 -5.54
C SER A 37 3.08 -9.31 -7.00
N TYR A 38 2.09 -9.70 -7.82
CA TYR A 38 1.99 -9.25 -9.20
C TYR A 38 1.99 -7.73 -9.30
N PHE A 39 2.77 -7.17 -10.22
CA PHE A 39 2.95 -5.73 -10.41
C PHE A 39 3.39 -4.98 -9.13
N ALA A 40 4.04 -5.69 -8.19
CA ALA A 40 4.46 -5.18 -6.89
C ALA A 40 3.31 -4.55 -6.08
N ILE A 41 2.06 -4.96 -6.31
CA ILE A 41 0.89 -4.40 -5.64
C ILE A 41 0.93 -4.75 -4.16
N GLU A 42 0.84 -3.74 -3.31
CA GLU A 42 0.85 -3.90 -1.86
C GLU A 42 -0.50 -3.56 -1.22
N GLY A 43 -1.24 -2.64 -1.82
CA GLY A 43 -2.57 -2.24 -1.35
C GLY A 43 -3.49 -1.79 -2.47
N ILE A 44 -4.78 -2.08 -2.29
CA ILE A 44 -5.84 -1.78 -3.26
C ILE A 44 -7.06 -1.15 -2.57
N THR A 45 -7.84 -0.39 -3.34
CA THR A 45 -9.12 0.15 -2.88
C THR A 45 -10.30 -0.58 -3.52
N SER A 46 -11.45 -0.55 -2.85
CA SER A 46 -12.73 -0.88 -3.49
C SER A 46 -13.03 0.12 -4.61
N PRO A 47 -13.84 -0.25 -5.62
CA PRO A 47 -14.15 0.65 -6.74
C PRO A 47 -14.80 1.98 -6.33
N ASP A 48 -15.50 1.99 -5.18
CA ASP A 48 -16.12 3.19 -4.61
C ASP A 48 -15.21 3.95 -3.63
N GLY A 49 -13.96 3.49 -3.43
CA GLY A 49 -12.97 4.10 -2.56
C GLY A 49 -13.22 3.96 -1.06
N ARG A 50 -14.27 3.26 -0.63
CA ARG A 50 -14.67 3.18 0.78
C ARG A 50 -13.89 2.16 1.61
N CYS A 51 -13.34 1.13 0.96
CA CYS A 51 -12.54 0.10 1.59
C CYS A 51 -11.11 0.18 1.07
N TYR A 52 -10.14 0.23 1.98
CA TYR A 52 -8.72 0.12 1.65
C TYR A 52 -8.16 -1.17 2.24
N GLY A 53 -7.67 -2.07 1.38
CA GLY A 53 -6.97 -3.28 1.77
C GLY A 53 -5.46 -3.10 1.59
N LYS A 54 -4.69 -3.46 2.61
CA LYS A 54 -3.23 -3.26 2.66
C LYS A 54 -2.56 -4.46 3.33
N MET A 55 -1.37 -4.83 2.87
CA MET A 55 -0.56 -5.88 3.50
C MET A 55 0.35 -5.38 4.61
N ALA A 56 1.00 -4.23 4.44
CA ALA A 56 1.90 -3.67 5.45
C ALA A 56 1.12 -3.00 6.59
N HIS A 57 1.63 -3.19 7.81
CA HIS A 57 0.99 -2.82 9.05
C HIS A 57 1.15 -1.33 9.39
N ALA A 58 0.26 -0.48 8.87
CA ALA A 58 0.27 0.96 9.14
C ALA A 58 -0.04 1.31 10.61
N GLU A 59 -0.67 0.41 11.35
CA GLU A 59 -1.00 0.54 12.77
C GLU A 59 0.20 0.32 13.70
N ARG A 60 1.26 -0.36 13.23
CA ARG A 60 2.47 -0.60 14.02
C ARG A 60 3.31 0.67 14.14
N ARG A 61 2.89 1.56 15.03
CA ARG A 61 3.53 2.84 15.32
C ARG A 61 3.49 3.12 16.81
N GLY A 62 4.56 3.68 17.35
CA GLY A 62 4.63 4.03 18.77
C GLY A 62 6.04 4.02 19.31
N ARG A 63 6.17 4.26 20.62
CA ARG A 63 7.47 4.22 21.31
C ARG A 63 8.06 2.81 21.20
N GLY A 64 9.29 2.71 20.71
CA GLY A 64 10.01 1.44 20.59
C GLY A 64 9.72 0.64 19.32
N VAL A 65 8.83 1.09 18.43
CA VAL A 65 8.51 0.40 17.17
C VAL A 65 9.34 0.97 16.02
N ALA A 66 9.93 0.09 15.20
CA ALA A 66 10.65 0.45 13.98
C ALA A 66 11.72 1.54 14.14
N CYS A 67 12.39 1.55 15.29
CA CYS A 67 13.37 2.58 15.67
C CYS A 67 14.61 2.62 14.78
N ASN A 68 14.88 1.53 14.04
CA ASN A 68 15.98 1.40 13.10
C ASN A 68 15.59 1.77 11.65
N ILE A 69 14.34 2.17 11.41
CA ILE A 69 13.85 2.57 10.09
C ILE A 69 13.78 4.08 10.05
N THR A 70 14.48 4.69 9.10
CA THR A 70 14.50 6.14 8.91
C THR A 70 13.32 6.62 8.07
N GLY A 71 13.01 7.92 8.17
CA GLY A 71 11.93 8.55 7.41
C GLY A 71 10.59 8.61 8.14
N ASN A 72 9.61 9.24 7.50
CA ASN A 72 8.27 9.38 8.06
C ASN A 72 7.41 8.14 7.77
N GLN A 73 7.00 7.44 8.82
CA GLN A 73 6.17 6.24 8.72
C GLN A 73 4.66 6.54 8.74
N ASN A 74 4.26 7.79 8.94
CA ASN A 74 2.86 8.17 8.99
C ASN A 74 2.27 8.31 7.57
N LEU A 75 1.54 7.29 7.12
CA LEU A 75 0.77 7.31 5.88
C LEU A 75 -0.53 8.11 5.97
N ARG A 76 -0.88 8.65 7.15
CA ARG A 76 -2.11 9.42 7.43
C ARG A 76 -3.43 8.67 7.17
N ILE A 77 -3.39 7.34 7.03
CA ILE A 77 -4.57 6.50 6.76
C ILE A 77 -5.67 6.69 7.83
N PHE A 78 -5.30 6.67 9.11
CA PHE A 78 -6.28 6.79 10.21
C PHE A 78 -6.89 8.20 10.31
N GLU A 79 -6.07 9.24 10.12
CA GLU A 79 -6.56 10.62 10.08
C GLU A 79 -7.54 10.81 8.92
N ALA A 80 -7.20 10.33 7.72
CA ALA A 80 -8.06 10.40 6.55
C ALA A 80 -9.38 9.64 6.76
N GLY A 81 -9.32 8.46 7.39
CA GLY A 81 -10.50 7.67 7.74
C GLY A 81 -11.45 8.40 8.71
N VAL A 82 -10.91 9.09 9.72
CA VAL A 82 -11.73 9.90 10.64
C VAL A 82 -12.34 11.10 9.91
N ARG A 83 -11.55 11.82 9.11
CA ARG A 83 -12.00 13.01 8.37
C ARG A 83 -13.14 12.69 7.41
N TYR A 84 -13.11 11.54 6.74
CA TYR A 84 -14.17 11.10 5.83
C TYR A 84 -15.58 11.07 6.46
N PHE A 85 -15.70 10.84 7.77
CA PHE A 85 -16.99 10.81 8.48
C PHE A 85 -17.28 12.09 9.27
N ALA A 86 -16.34 13.01 9.34
CA ALA A 86 -16.45 14.26 10.09
C ALA A 86 -16.84 15.46 9.22
N ASP A 87 -16.71 15.32 7.90
CA ASP A 87 -17.14 16.28 6.87
C ASP A 87 -18.58 15.97 6.41
#